data_AF-A0A0F9GS64-F1
#
_entry.id   AF-A0A0F9GS64-F1
#
_cell.length_a   1.000
_cell.length_b   1.000
_cell.length_c   1.000
_cell.angle_alpha   90.00
_cell.angle_beta   90.00
_cell.angle_gamma   90.00
#
_symmetry.space_group_name_H-M   'P 1'
#
loop_
_entity.id
_entity.type
_entity.pdbx_description
1 polymer ?
#
loop_
_entity_poly.entity_id
_entity_poly.type
_entity_poly.pdbx_seq_one_letter_code
_entity_poly.pdbx_strand_id
1 'polypeptide(L)'
;MNIIDELDKAIVAKARKSFWEHHPKSAHSITDFNFTENDVFYGTCLRKQYYDWTEVEPLWDTIKATRCYAREFGAYVQKFVEDLLASRGFLIDKEVKLPEIQIKGLTRPLHGRLDCIIGRVDSLEQTMLEIKSCHGRKFTSPLFGIAKNGPTEENKYQLGFYRKYYTERLDSYHLIYFSREDFNRRDFIDWVDMWCPQEFDFKWWVKLEEYLYNKQLPSRDYRPAADKGRKAWSCVYCDYDAVCWDVHAELNGK
;
A
#
# COMPACT_ATOMS: atom_id res chain seq x y z
N MET A 1 -0.80 -28.69 22.03
CA MET A 1 -0.25 -27.93 20.88
C MET A 1 -1.42 -27.31 20.15
N ASN A 2 -1.48 -25.98 20.06
CA ASN A 2 -2.59 -25.26 19.44
C ASN A 2 -2.24 -24.99 17.97
N ILE A 3 -3.05 -25.52 17.05
CA ILE A 3 -2.81 -25.41 15.61
C ILE A 3 -2.85 -23.95 15.11
N ILE A 4 -3.65 -23.09 15.76
CA ILE A 4 -3.76 -21.68 15.40
C ILE A 4 -2.45 -20.95 15.73
N ASP A 5 -1.88 -21.22 16.91
CA ASP A 5 -0.61 -20.61 17.33
C ASP A 5 0.55 -21.00 16.40
N GLU A 6 0.56 -22.24 15.89
CA GLU A 6 1.57 -22.69 14.93
C GLU A 6 1.39 -22.03 13.56
N LEU A 7 0.15 -21.81 13.11
CA LEU A 7 -0.13 -21.07 11.88
C LEU A 7 0.27 -19.59 12.00
N ASP A 8 -0.01 -18.95 13.13
CA ASP A 8 0.37 -17.57 13.41
C ASP A 8 1.90 -17.40 13.45
N LYS A 9 2.63 -18.35 14.06
CA LYS A 9 4.09 -18.34 14.00
C LYS A 9 4.61 -18.48 12.57
N ALA A 10 4.02 -19.39 11.78
CA ALA A 10 4.44 -19.63 10.41
C ALA A 10 4.20 -18.40 9.51
N ILE A 11 3.04 -17.74 9.63
CA ILE A 11 2.72 -16.56 8.82
C ILE A 11 3.61 -15.37 9.18
N VAL A 12 3.92 -15.17 10.47
CA VAL A 12 4.83 -14.12 10.92
C VAL A 12 6.27 -14.40 10.46
N ALA A 13 6.73 -15.65 10.56
CA ALA A 13 8.06 -16.03 10.08
C ALA A 13 8.21 -15.79 8.57
N LYS A 14 7.18 -16.15 7.79
CA LYS A 14 7.14 -15.87 6.35
C LYS A 14 7.17 -14.36 6.06
N ALA A 15 6.34 -13.58 6.75
CA ALA A 15 6.29 -12.13 6.58
C ALA A 15 7.62 -11.45 6.94
N ARG A 16 8.29 -11.89 8.01
CA ARG A 16 9.60 -11.37 8.40
C ARG A 16 10.67 -11.65 7.35
N LYS A 17 10.65 -12.84 6.74
CA LYS A 17 11.57 -13.19 5.65
C LYS A 17 11.33 -12.31 4.41
N SER A 18 10.07 -12.18 3.99
CA SER A 18 9.73 -11.43 2.78
C SER A 18 9.84 -9.90 2.95
N PHE A 19 9.73 -9.37 4.17
CA PHE A 19 9.82 -7.93 4.45
C PHE A 19 11.07 -7.30 3.83
N TRP A 20 12.24 -7.89 4.07
CA TRP A 20 13.51 -7.36 3.55
C TRP A 20 13.71 -7.63 2.05
N GLU A 21 13.05 -8.63 1.49
CA GLU A 21 13.11 -8.93 0.05
C GLU A 21 12.35 -7.88 -0.78
N HIS A 22 11.30 -7.25 -0.21
CA HIS A 22 10.39 -6.35 -0.92
C HIS A 22 10.58 -4.86 -0.61
N HIS A 23 11.43 -4.51 0.36
CA HIS A 23 11.75 -3.12 0.72
C HIS A 23 13.22 -2.79 0.36
N PRO A 24 13.55 -2.54 -0.92
CA PRO A 24 14.91 -2.22 -1.34
C PRO A 24 15.39 -0.89 -0.73
N LYS A 25 16.61 -0.91 -0.19
CA LYS A 25 17.27 0.16 0.59
C LYS A 25 17.62 1.44 -0.19
N SER A 26 17.16 1.60 -1.43
CA SER A 26 17.63 2.62 -2.36
C SER A 26 16.52 3.46 -3.01
N ALA A 27 15.26 3.24 -2.65
CA ALA A 27 14.11 3.77 -3.38
C ALA A 27 12.99 4.25 -2.46
N HIS A 28 12.37 5.38 -2.80
CA HIS A 28 11.07 5.75 -2.23
C HIS A 28 10.00 4.93 -2.95
N SER A 29 9.46 3.91 -2.26
CA SER A 29 8.46 3.02 -2.85
C SER A 29 7.06 3.62 -2.77
N ILE A 30 6.40 3.66 -3.92
CA ILE A 30 5.02 4.12 -4.04
C ILE A 30 4.08 2.92 -3.82
N THR A 31 3.85 2.57 -2.55
CA THR A 31 2.97 1.44 -2.16
C THR A 31 1.71 1.88 -1.44
N ASP A 32 1.78 2.93 -0.62
CA ASP A 32 0.65 3.41 0.19
C ASP A 32 0.63 4.94 0.24
N PHE A 33 -0.54 5.54 0.07
CA PHE A 33 -0.80 6.97 0.22
C PHE A 33 -1.61 7.25 1.48
N ASN A 34 -1.56 8.47 2.03
CA ASN A 34 -2.43 8.93 3.12
C ASN A 34 -2.73 10.44 2.99
N PHE A 35 -3.86 10.88 3.53
CA PHE A 35 -4.28 12.29 3.49
C PHE A 35 -4.16 12.99 4.86
N THR A 36 -4.05 14.32 4.85
CA THR A 36 -4.40 15.16 6.01
C THR A 36 -5.68 15.95 5.76
N GLU A 37 -6.11 16.69 6.79
CA GLU A 37 -7.34 17.49 6.87
C GLU A 37 -7.47 18.61 5.81
N ASN A 38 -6.45 18.87 4.98
CA ASN A 38 -6.46 19.93 3.96
C ASN A 38 -6.36 19.39 2.51
N ASP A 39 -6.62 18.10 2.28
CA ASP A 39 -6.49 17.43 0.98
C ASP A 39 -5.07 17.52 0.37
N VAL A 40 -4.08 17.91 1.18
CA VAL A 40 -2.68 17.89 0.77
C VAL A 40 -2.19 16.45 0.86
N PHE A 41 -1.50 16.03 -0.18
CA PHE A 41 -1.07 14.66 -0.37
C PHE A 41 0.19 14.33 0.41
N TYR A 42 0.18 13.17 1.06
CA TYR A 42 1.36 12.59 1.65
C TYR A 42 1.38 11.12 1.27
N GLY A 43 2.56 10.55 1.04
CA GLY A 43 2.66 9.11 0.87
C GLY A 43 2.30 8.35 2.15
N THR A 44 3.06 7.32 2.44
CA THR A 44 2.99 6.63 3.72
C THR A 44 3.47 7.54 4.85
N CYS A 45 3.16 7.24 6.12
CA CYS A 45 3.70 7.96 7.28
C CYS A 45 5.23 8.15 7.20
N LEU A 46 5.74 9.36 7.44
CA LEU A 46 7.18 9.68 7.39
C LEU A 46 7.97 8.83 8.36
N ARG A 47 7.45 8.58 9.57
CA ARG A 47 8.13 7.71 10.53
C ARG A 47 8.25 6.29 10.03
N LYS A 48 7.19 5.73 9.45
CA LYS A 48 7.26 4.38 8.86
C LYS A 48 8.33 4.35 7.78
N GLN A 49 8.29 5.31 6.85
CA GLN A 49 9.29 5.38 5.78
C GLN A 49 10.71 5.56 6.34
N TYR A 50 10.90 6.44 7.32
CA TYR A 50 12.18 6.64 8.00
C TYR A 50 12.68 5.33 8.61
N TYR A 51 11.82 4.56 9.29
CA TYR A 51 12.17 3.26 9.85
C TYR A 51 12.54 2.23 8.77
N ASP A 52 11.79 2.17 7.67
CA ASP A 52 12.13 1.33 6.51
C ASP A 52 13.54 1.68 6.00
N TRP A 53 13.84 2.97 5.83
CA TRP A 53 15.12 3.49 5.34
C TRP A 53 16.30 3.33 6.32
N THR A 54 16.02 3.36 7.61
CA THR A 54 17.03 3.23 8.68
C THR A 54 17.14 1.82 9.22
N GLU A 55 16.46 0.86 8.58
CA GLU A 55 16.51 -0.56 8.92
C GLU A 55 16.13 -0.84 10.37
N VAL A 56 15.21 -0.04 10.91
CA VAL A 56 14.63 -0.34 12.21
C VAL A 56 13.84 -1.64 12.07
N GLU A 57 14.08 -2.58 12.97
CA GLU A 57 13.33 -3.83 12.98
C GLU A 57 11.96 -3.64 13.65
N PRO A 58 10.85 -4.03 13.00
CA PRO A 58 9.55 -4.03 13.66
C PRO A 58 9.54 -5.00 14.84
N LEU A 59 8.92 -4.61 15.96
CA LEU A 59 8.64 -5.55 17.06
C LEU A 59 7.46 -6.44 16.68
N TRP A 60 7.69 -7.66 16.23
CA TRP A 60 6.63 -8.57 15.76
C TRP A 60 5.86 -9.17 16.97
N ASP A 61 4.69 -8.62 17.32
CA ASP A 61 3.77 -9.22 18.30
C ASP A 61 2.74 -10.14 17.61
N THR A 62 2.13 -11.06 18.37
CA THR A 62 1.16 -12.04 17.87
C THR A 62 -0.19 -11.44 17.45
N ILE A 63 -0.57 -10.25 17.93
CA ILE A 63 -1.72 -9.48 17.41
C ILE A 63 -1.47 -9.07 15.93
N LYS A 64 -0.20 -9.02 15.48
CA LYS A 64 0.20 -8.69 14.11
C LYS A 64 0.06 -9.82 13.10
N ALA A 65 -0.24 -11.05 13.50
CA ALA A 65 -0.50 -12.14 12.55
C ALA A 65 -1.64 -11.78 11.59
N THR A 66 -2.69 -11.12 12.08
CA THR A 66 -3.83 -10.62 11.28
C THR A 66 -3.39 -9.78 10.07
N ARG A 67 -2.37 -8.93 10.23
CA ARG A 67 -1.85 -8.09 9.14
C ARG A 67 -1.04 -8.91 8.14
N CYS A 68 -0.26 -9.88 8.64
CA CYS A 68 0.46 -10.83 7.80
C CYS A 68 -0.51 -11.67 6.96
N TYR A 69 -1.61 -12.13 7.56
CA TYR A 69 -2.70 -12.80 6.83
C TYR A 69 -3.33 -11.90 5.77
N ALA A 70 -3.57 -10.60 6.07
CA ALA A 70 -4.13 -9.68 5.10
C ALA A 70 -3.21 -9.48 3.88
N ARG A 71 -1.90 -9.35 4.08
CA ARG A 71 -0.90 -9.25 3.00
C ARG A 71 -0.86 -10.52 2.14
N GLU A 72 -0.79 -11.67 2.80
CA GLU A 72 -0.74 -12.98 2.13
C GLU A 72 -2.04 -13.27 1.37
N PHE A 73 -3.18 -12.86 1.92
CA PHE A 73 -4.45 -12.91 1.22
C PHE A 73 -4.49 -11.99 0.00
N GLY A 74 -3.97 -10.76 0.11
CA GLY A 74 -3.84 -9.85 -1.02
C GLY A 74 -3.02 -10.45 -2.16
N ALA A 75 -1.86 -11.03 -1.84
CA ALA A 75 -1.02 -11.72 -2.82
C ALA A 75 -1.73 -12.93 -3.45
N TYR A 76 -2.48 -13.70 -2.65
CA TYR A 76 -3.31 -14.80 -3.17
C TYR A 76 -4.40 -14.31 -4.14
N VAL A 77 -5.09 -13.21 -3.79
CA VAL A 77 -6.12 -12.61 -4.64
C VAL A 77 -5.51 -12.15 -5.96
N GLN A 78 -4.41 -11.40 -5.91
CA GLN A 78 -3.71 -10.95 -7.11
C GLN A 78 -3.38 -12.13 -8.03
N LYS A 79 -2.75 -13.17 -7.50
CA LYS A 79 -2.44 -14.39 -8.26
C LYS A 79 -3.68 -15.05 -8.85
N PHE A 80 -4.76 -15.18 -8.07
CA PHE A 80 -6.01 -15.76 -8.53
C PHE A 80 -6.61 -15.00 -9.72
N VAL A 81 -6.53 -13.67 -9.71
CA VAL A 81 -7.03 -12.81 -10.78
C VAL A 81 -6.20 -12.95 -12.04
N GLU A 82 -4.88 -12.90 -11.89
CA GLU A 82 -3.95 -13.12 -12.99
C GLU A 82 -4.17 -14.50 -13.64
N ASP A 83 -4.27 -15.57 -12.84
CA ASP A 83 -4.49 -16.93 -13.34
C ASP A 83 -5.85 -17.04 -14.07
N LEU A 84 -6.89 -16.38 -13.56
CA LEU A 84 -8.21 -16.33 -14.20
C LEU A 84 -8.14 -15.60 -15.56
N LEU A 85 -7.50 -14.43 -15.63
CA LEU A 85 -7.35 -13.67 -16.87
C LEU A 85 -6.53 -14.46 -17.91
N ALA A 86 -5.43 -15.09 -17.48
CA ALA A 86 -4.61 -15.93 -18.34
C ALA A 86 -5.42 -17.09 -18.91
N SER A 87 -6.27 -17.74 -18.09
CA SER A 87 -7.16 -18.82 -18.55
C SER A 87 -8.18 -18.38 -19.61
N ARG A 88 -8.43 -17.07 -19.73
CA ARG A 88 -9.31 -16.46 -20.74
C ARG A 88 -8.57 -15.95 -21.97
N GLY A 89 -7.27 -16.23 -22.08
CA GLY A 89 -6.46 -15.88 -23.25
C GLY A 89 -5.85 -14.47 -23.20
N PHE A 90 -5.84 -13.81 -22.03
CA PHE A 90 -5.07 -12.59 -21.85
C PHE A 90 -3.59 -12.92 -21.65
N LEU A 91 -2.73 -12.16 -22.33
CA LEU A 91 -1.32 -12.05 -21.98
C LEU A 91 -1.20 -11.15 -20.76
N ILE A 92 -0.37 -11.53 -19.80
CA ILE A 92 -0.21 -10.81 -18.54
C ILE A 92 1.26 -10.55 -18.31
N ASP A 93 1.63 -9.28 -18.28
CA ASP A 93 2.91 -8.86 -17.72
C ASP A 93 2.72 -8.51 -16.24
N LYS A 94 3.46 -9.18 -15.36
CA LYS A 94 3.25 -9.14 -13.91
C LYS A 94 4.32 -8.29 -13.26
N GLU A 95 3.95 -7.60 -12.17
CA GLU A 95 4.90 -6.83 -11.36
C GLU A 95 5.72 -5.82 -12.18
N VAL A 96 5.06 -5.15 -13.12
CA VAL A 96 5.71 -4.25 -14.08
C VAL A 96 6.33 -3.08 -13.34
N LYS A 97 7.66 -3.00 -13.37
CA LYS A 97 8.42 -1.92 -12.72
C LYS A 97 8.35 -0.67 -13.57
N LEU A 98 8.00 0.44 -12.94
CA LEU A 98 8.16 1.75 -13.57
C LEU A 98 9.64 2.09 -13.74
N PRO A 99 10.00 2.93 -14.73
CA PRO A 99 11.33 3.51 -14.81
C PRO A 99 11.65 4.30 -13.52
N GLU A 100 12.94 4.51 -13.25
CA GLU A 100 13.35 5.37 -12.13
C GLU A 100 12.88 6.81 -12.36
N ILE A 101 12.12 7.36 -11.41
CA ILE A 101 11.53 8.69 -11.55
C ILE A 101 12.33 9.67 -10.71
N GLN A 102 13.12 10.51 -11.37
CA GLN A 102 13.90 11.56 -10.72
C GLN A 102 13.05 12.83 -10.52
N ILE A 103 12.79 13.20 -9.27
CA ILE A 103 12.09 14.43 -8.91
C ILE A 103 13.07 15.48 -8.40
N LYS A 104 12.87 16.74 -8.79
CA LYS A 104 13.68 17.86 -8.28
C LYS A 104 13.52 17.98 -6.76
N GLY A 105 14.64 18.01 -6.05
CA GLY A 105 14.68 18.09 -4.58
C GLY A 105 14.70 16.73 -3.89
N LEU A 106 14.56 15.63 -4.63
CA LEU A 106 14.88 14.30 -4.14
C LEU A 106 16.29 13.92 -4.60
N THR A 107 17.10 13.47 -3.66
CA THR A 107 18.41 12.86 -3.86
C THR A 107 18.28 11.41 -4.30
N ARG A 108 17.15 10.76 -4.04
CA ARG A 108 16.88 9.37 -4.42
C ARG A 108 15.63 9.27 -5.32
N PRO A 109 15.64 8.40 -6.34
CA PRO A 109 14.52 8.27 -7.25
C PRO A 109 13.28 7.65 -6.57
N LEU A 110 12.11 7.93 -7.15
CA LEU A 110 10.89 7.21 -6.84
C LEU A 110 10.80 5.93 -7.67
N HIS A 111 10.25 4.87 -7.07
CA HIS A 111 9.97 3.62 -7.77
C HIS A 111 8.51 3.21 -7.55
N GLY A 112 7.89 2.72 -8.62
CA GLY A 112 6.56 2.12 -8.59
C GLY A 112 6.58 0.74 -9.23
N ARG A 113 5.64 -0.11 -8.80
CA ARG A 113 5.43 -1.45 -9.35
C ARG A 113 3.94 -1.64 -9.56
N LEU A 114 3.55 -1.82 -10.81
CA LEU A 114 2.17 -2.15 -11.19
C LEU A 114 1.90 -3.60 -10.84
N ASP A 115 0.66 -3.94 -10.48
CA ASP A 115 0.30 -5.34 -10.26
C ASP A 115 0.41 -6.13 -11.57
N CYS A 116 -0.28 -5.67 -12.63
CA CYS A 116 -0.09 -6.22 -13.97
C CYS A 116 -0.56 -5.31 -15.10
N ILE A 117 -0.07 -5.60 -16.30
CA ILE A 117 -0.60 -5.12 -17.58
C ILE A 117 -1.14 -6.33 -18.32
N ILE A 118 -2.34 -6.20 -18.87
CA ILE A 118 -2.96 -7.22 -19.70
C ILE A 118 -3.10 -6.75 -21.14
N GLY A 119 -2.97 -7.69 -22.07
CA GLY A 119 -3.29 -7.50 -23.47
C GLY A 119 -3.88 -8.76 -24.07
N ARG A 120 -4.47 -8.67 -25.26
CA ARG A 120 -4.86 -9.87 -26.00
C ARG A 120 -3.84 -10.16 -27.10
N VAL A 121 -3.62 -11.44 -27.41
CA VAL A 121 -2.67 -11.85 -28.46
C VAL A 121 -3.03 -11.26 -29.83
N ASP A 122 -4.33 -11.04 -30.06
CA ASP A 122 -4.91 -10.54 -31.30
C ASP A 122 -5.18 -9.03 -31.29
N SER A 123 -4.82 -8.33 -30.22
CA SER A 123 -5.04 -6.89 -30.06
C SER A 123 -3.77 -6.18 -29.65
N LEU A 124 -3.58 -4.95 -30.14
CA LEU A 124 -2.55 -4.06 -29.62
C LEU A 124 -3.03 -3.31 -28.36
N GLU A 125 -4.28 -3.51 -27.95
CA GLU A 125 -4.82 -2.87 -26.77
C GLU A 125 -4.14 -3.39 -25.50
N GLN A 126 -3.64 -2.45 -24.72
CA GLN A 126 -3.04 -2.72 -23.41
C GLN A 126 -3.84 -2.05 -22.31
N THR A 127 -4.08 -2.82 -21.26
CA THR A 127 -4.85 -2.40 -20.10
C THR A 127 -4.01 -2.58 -18.84
N MET A 128 -3.84 -1.50 -18.08
CA MET A 128 -3.21 -1.56 -16.77
C MET A 128 -4.23 -1.97 -15.72
N LEU A 129 -3.86 -2.93 -14.85
CA LEU A 129 -4.68 -3.36 -13.73
C LEU A 129 -3.97 -3.08 -12.41
N GLU A 130 -4.67 -2.41 -11.51
CA GLU A 130 -4.35 -2.33 -10.10
C GLU A 130 -5.38 -3.16 -9.32
N ILE A 131 -4.93 -4.16 -8.57
CA ILE A 131 -5.76 -5.16 -7.91
C ILE A 131 -5.72 -4.95 -6.40
N LYS A 132 -6.87 -4.63 -5.82
CA LYS A 132 -6.99 -4.32 -4.40
C LYS A 132 -7.87 -5.34 -3.69
N SER A 133 -7.38 -5.85 -2.56
CA SER A 133 -8.19 -6.68 -1.66
C SER A 133 -8.62 -5.89 -0.42
N CYS A 134 -9.84 -6.13 0.06
CA CYS A 134 -10.32 -5.59 1.34
C CYS A 134 -11.09 -6.64 2.15
N HIS A 135 -11.22 -6.38 3.45
CA HIS A 135 -11.84 -7.31 4.40
C HIS A 135 -13.11 -6.72 5.05
N GLY A 136 -14.13 -7.57 5.19
CA GLY A 136 -15.33 -7.28 5.96
C GLY A 136 -16.09 -6.07 5.44
N ARG A 137 -16.70 -5.31 6.35
CA ARG A 137 -17.58 -4.16 6.03
C ARG A 137 -16.91 -3.03 5.25
N LYS A 138 -15.58 -3.06 5.02
CA LYS A 138 -14.89 -2.05 4.20
C LYS A 138 -15.40 -2.03 2.76
N PHE A 139 -16.07 -3.09 2.28
CA PHE A 139 -16.60 -3.12 0.92
C PHE A 139 -18.07 -2.70 0.83
N THR A 140 -19.00 -3.33 1.57
CA THR A 140 -20.44 -3.03 1.44
C THR A 140 -20.97 -1.99 2.42
N SER A 141 -20.16 -1.51 3.40
CA SER A 141 -20.67 -0.58 4.40
C SER A 141 -21.40 0.60 3.73
N PRO A 142 -22.66 0.87 4.10
CA PRO A 142 -23.41 1.98 3.50
C PRO A 142 -22.86 3.35 3.92
N LEU A 143 -21.93 3.41 4.87
CA LEU A 143 -21.31 4.64 5.36
C LEU A 143 -19.94 4.90 4.74
N PHE A 144 -19.12 3.85 4.59
CA PHE A 144 -17.70 3.95 4.21
C PHE A 144 -17.25 2.88 3.22
N GLY A 145 -18.18 2.09 2.68
CA GLY A 145 -17.89 0.93 1.85
C GLY A 145 -17.46 1.32 0.44
N ILE A 146 -16.43 0.66 -0.08
CA ILE A 146 -15.91 0.88 -1.44
C ILE A 146 -16.98 0.68 -2.52
N ALA A 147 -17.92 -0.24 -2.32
CA ALA A 147 -18.98 -0.50 -3.29
C ALA A 147 -19.93 0.69 -3.48
N LYS A 148 -20.11 1.50 -2.43
CA LYS A 148 -21.00 2.66 -2.46
C LYS A 148 -20.25 3.97 -2.70
N ASN A 149 -19.11 4.14 -2.04
CA ASN A 149 -18.37 5.40 -2.04
C ASN A 149 -17.27 5.44 -3.11
N GLY A 150 -17.08 4.32 -3.82
CA GLY A 150 -16.01 4.15 -4.79
C GLY A 150 -14.66 3.90 -4.15
N PRO A 151 -13.60 3.92 -4.97
CA PRO A 151 -12.25 3.67 -4.50
C PRO A 151 -11.80 4.67 -3.45
N THR A 152 -10.95 4.22 -2.53
CA THR A 152 -10.31 5.13 -1.59
C THR A 152 -9.39 6.07 -2.34
N GLU A 153 -9.33 7.34 -1.93
CA GLU A 153 -8.51 8.35 -2.63
C GLU A 153 -7.05 7.88 -2.77
N GLU A 154 -6.52 7.15 -1.77
CA GLU A 154 -5.17 6.59 -1.78
C GLU A 154 -4.93 5.71 -3.01
N ASN A 155 -5.91 4.87 -3.35
CA ASN A 155 -5.81 3.96 -4.47
C ASN A 155 -6.00 4.69 -5.80
N LYS A 156 -6.80 5.76 -5.84
CA LYS A 156 -6.93 6.63 -7.02
C LYS A 156 -5.60 7.32 -7.34
N TYR A 157 -4.94 7.86 -6.32
CA TYR A 157 -3.63 8.50 -6.46
C TYR A 157 -2.55 7.51 -6.88
N GLN A 158 -2.58 6.28 -6.37
CA GLN A 158 -1.67 5.22 -6.82
C GLN A 158 -1.80 4.93 -8.31
N LEU A 159 -3.02 4.65 -8.75
CA LEU A 159 -3.32 4.41 -10.16
C LEU A 159 -2.93 5.61 -11.03
N GLY A 160 -3.20 6.82 -10.53
CA GLY A 160 -2.84 8.07 -11.20
C GLY A 160 -1.34 8.27 -11.37
N PHE A 161 -0.56 7.94 -10.33
CA PHE A 161 0.89 8.01 -10.37
C PHE A 161 1.43 7.03 -11.42
N TYR A 162 0.93 5.80 -11.39
CA TYR A 162 1.25 4.77 -12.37
C TYR A 162 0.95 5.20 -13.80
N ARG A 163 -0.24 5.75 -14.05
CA ARG A 163 -0.61 6.30 -15.36
C ARG A 163 0.31 7.42 -15.83
N LYS A 164 0.73 8.32 -14.94
CA LYS A 164 1.58 9.47 -15.29
C LYS A 164 2.99 9.06 -15.69
N TYR A 165 3.53 8.03 -15.04
CA TYR A 165 4.95 7.67 -15.15
C TYR A 165 5.20 6.37 -15.92
N TYR A 166 4.16 5.61 -16.26
CA TYR A 166 4.27 4.55 -17.25
C TYR A 166 4.47 5.17 -18.64
N THR A 167 5.53 4.77 -19.32
CA THR A 167 5.98 5.42 -20.57
C THR A 167 5.44 4.77 -21.83
N GLU A 168 4.94 3.53 -21.74
CA GLU A 168 4.37 2.86 -22.90
C GLU A 168 2.88 3.22 -23.05
N ARG A 169 2.34 2.92 -24.22
CA ARG A 169 0.93 3.20 -24.53
C ARG A 169 0.04 2.25 -23.73
N LEU A 170 -0.95 2.82 -23.04
CA LEU A 170 -2.06 2.10 -22.43
C LEU A 170 -3.37 2.68 -22.94
N ASP A 171 -4.31 1.81 -23.31
CA ASP A 171 -5.62 2.18 -23.83
C ASP A 171 -6.65 2.31 -22.71
N SER A 172 -6.50 1.55 -21.62
CA SER A 172 -7.34 1.66 -20.43
C SER A 172 -6.60 1.35 -19.13
N TYR A 173 -7.20 1.76 -18.01
CA TYR A 173 -6.65 1.61 -16.66
C TYR A 173 -7.78 1.24 -15.72
N HIS A 174 -7.62 0.18 -14.95
CA HIS A 174 -8.68 -0.34 -14.11
C HIS A 174 -8.17 -0.53 -12.68
N LEU A 175 -9.00 -0.12 -11.74
CA LEU A 175 -8.82 -0.43 -10.33
C LEU A 175 -9.86 -1.46 -9.93
N ILE A 176 -9.41 -2.69 -9.71
CA ILE A 176 -10.29 -3.83 -9.42
C ILE A 176 -10.26 -4.11 -7.93
N TYR A 177 -11.44 -4.10 -7.30
CA TYR A 177 -11.57 -4.46 -5.89
C TYR A 177 -12.12 -5.87 -5.70
N PHE A 178 -11.49 -6.58 -4.79
CA PHE A 178 -11.87 -7.88 -4.28
C PHE A 178 -12.19 -7.76 -2.81
N SER A 179 -13.41 -8.06 -2.42
CA SER A 179 -13.76 -8.17 -1.01
C SER A 179 -14.06 -9.60 -0.60
N ARG A 180 -13.72 -9.86 0.66
CA ARG A 180 -14.27 -10.97 1.42
C ARG A 180 -15.24 -10.39 2.45
N GLU A 181 -16.51 -10.38 2.08
CA GLU A 181 -17.61 -9.96 2.96
C GLU A 181 -18.06 -11.11 3.88
N ASP A 182 -18.03 -12.34 3.36
CA ASP A 182 -18.25 -13.60 4.07
C ASP A 182 -17.64 -14.74 3.23
N PHE A 183 -17.48 -15.95 3.80
CA PHE A 183 -16.94 -17.12 3.08
C PHE A 183 -17.69 -17.47 1.76
N ASN A 184 -18.85 -16.85 1.51
CA ASN A 184 -19.76 -17.18 0.40
C ASN A 184 -19.89 -16.11 -0.69
N ARG A 185 -19.28 -14.92 -0.55
CA ARG A 185 -19.47 -13.85 -1.55
C ARG A 185 -18.17 -13.09 -1.83
N ARG A 186 -17.72 -13.21 -3.08
CA ARG A 186 -16.66 -12.39 -3.68
C ARG A 186 -17.37 -11.43 -4.63
N ASP A 187 -17.45 -10.16 -4.23
CA ASP A 187 -17.97 -9.12 -5.09
C ASP A 187 -16.81 -8.46 -5.84
N PHE A 188 -16.99 -8.28 -7.15
CA PHE A 188 -16.05 -7.63 -8.06
C PHE A 188 -16.64 -6.28 -8.40
N ILE A 189 -15.85 -5.22 -8.23
CA ILE A 189 -16.20 -3.94 -8.86
C ILE A 189 -14.99 -3.49 -9.66
N ASP A 190 -15.26 -3.31 -10.95
CA ASP A 190 -14.37 -2.68 -11.91
C ASP A 190 -14.72 -1.19 -11.96
N TRP A 191 -13.77 -0.34 -11.58
CA TRP A 191 -13.87 1.10 -11.77
C TRP A 191 -13.02 1.47 -13.00
N VAL A 192 -13.71 1.75 -14.11
CA VAL A 192 -13.11 1.89 -15.44
C VAL A 192 -12.72 3.33 -15.79
N ASP A 193 -13.20 4.32 -15.05
CA ASP A 193 -12.91 5.71 -15.42
C ASP A 193 -12.84 6.58 -14.18
N MET A 194 -11.61 6.94 -13.78
CA MET A 194 -11.40 7.80 -12.63
C MET A 194 -10.57 9.01 -12.99
N TRP A 195 -11.11 10.15 -12.55
CA TRP A 195 -10.40 11.40 -12.42
C TRP A 195 -9.10 11.18 -11.62
N CYS A 196 -7.98 11.49 -12.24
CA CYS A 196 -6.66 11.47 -11.65
C CYS A 196 -6.25 12.91 -11.31
N PRO A 197 -5.69 13.17 -10.12
CA PRO A 197 -5.04 14.43 -9.82
C PRO A 197 -3.97 14.73 -10.88
N GLN A 198 -4.02 15.90 -11.51
CA GLN A 198 -3.05 16.27 -12.56
C GLN A 198 -1.65 16.56 -11.96
N GLU A 199 -1.60 16.97 -10.69
CA GLU A 199 -0.38 17.37 -10.01
C GLU A 199 -0.16 16.54 -8.74
N PHE A 200 1.07 16.04 -8.59
CA PHE A 200 1.55 15.34 -7.40
C PHE A 200 2.46 16.29 -6.63
N ASP A 201 2.17 16.54 -5.35
CA ASP A 201 3.06 17.30 -4.47
C ASP A 201 4.06 16.35 -3.80
N PHE A 202 5.33 16.47 -4.20
CA PHE A 202 6.42 15.64 -3.68
C PHE A 202 7.13 16.22 -2.45
N LYS A 203 6.69 17.38 -1.93
CA LYS A 203 7.30 18.02 -0.74
C LYS A 203 7.42 17.06 0.45
N TRP A 204 6.51 16.10 0.57
CA TRP A 204 6.54 15.13 1.65
C TRP A 204 7.75 14.21 1.61
N TRP A 205 8.11 13.68 0.44
CA TRP A 205 9.32 12.88 0.27
C TRP A 205 10.59 13.74 0.40
N VAL A 206 10.55 14.99 -0.05
CA VAL A 206 11.67 15.94 0.18
C VAL A 206 11.91 16.11 1.68
N LYS A 207 10.84 16.28 2.46
CA LYS A 207 10.92 16.38 3.92
C LYS A 207 11.46 15.10 4.57
N LEU A 208 11.10 13.92 4.05
CA LEU A 208 11.69 12.65 4.49
C LEU A 208 13.21 12.64 4.32
N GLU A 209 13.72 13.10 3.18
CA GLU A 209 15.15 13.14 2.93
C GLU A 209 15.89 14.11 3.84
N GLU A 210 15.28 15.24 4.21
CA GLU A 210 15.82 16.13 5.23
C GLU A 210 15.97 15.41 6.57
N TYR A 211 14.95 14.65 7.00
CA TYR A 211 15.02 13.83 8.22
C TYR A 211 16.11 12.77 8.14
N LEU A 212 16.21 12.06 7.01
CA LEU A 212 17.24 11.03 6.79
C LEU A 212 18.65 11.63 6.80
N TYR A 213 18.85 12.78 6.15
CA TYR A 213 20.13 13.49 6.12
C TYR A 213 20.53 13.94 7.53
N ASN A 214 19.59 14.54 8.27
CA ASN A 214 19.82 15.03 9.64
C ASN A 214 19.85 13.91 10.69
N LYS A 215 19.58 12.66 10.31
CA LYS A 215 19.42 11.50 11.23
C LYS A 215 18.41 11.80 12.36
N GLN A 216 17.37 12.56 12.02
CA GLN A 216 16.35 12.99 12.95
C GLN A 216 15.08 12.19 12.69
N LEU A 217 14.56 11.54 13.74
CA LEU A 217 13.27 10.86 13.66
C LEU A 217 12.17 11.90 13.35
N PRO A 218 11.35 11.71 12.29
CA PRO A 218 10.23 12.60 12.00
C PRO A 218 9.29 12.74 13.20
N SER A 219 8.51 13.81 13.28
CA SER A 219 7.37 13.85 14.22
C SER A 219 6.34 12.77 13.86
N ARG A 220 5.46 12.38 14.79
CA ARG A 220 4.31 11.55 14.40
C ARG A 220 3.39 12.42 13.56
N ASP A 221 3.11 11.99 12.33
CA ASP A 221 2.31 12.77 11.38
C ASP A 221 0.81 12.77 11.69
N TYR A 222 0.38 11.96 12.65
CA TYR A 222 -1.01 11.88 13.08
C TYR A 222 -1.28 12.92 14.16
N ARG A 223 -2.22 13.83 13.89
CA ARG A 223 -3.16 14.16 14.95
C ARG A 223 -3.81 12.82 15.32
N PRO A 224 -3.80 12.39 16.59
CA PRO A 224 -4.81 11.44 17.02
C PRO A 224 -6.16 12.03 16.59
N ALA A 225 -7.22 11.22 16.54
CA ALA A 225 -8.48 11.79 16.97
C ALA A 225 -8.27 12.21 18.44
N ALA A 226 -7.61 13.34 18.67
CA ALA A 226 -7.12 13.84 19.96
C ALA A 226 -8.32 14.15 20.86
N ASP A 227 -9.49 14.25 20.24
CA ASP A 227 -10.77 14.47 20.84
C ASP A 227 -11.39 13.17 21.40
N LYS A 228 -10.85 11.97 21.07
CA LYS A 228 -11.45 10.66 21.41
C LYS A 228 -10.49 9.54 21.82
N GLY A 229 -9.19 9.79 21.96
CA GLY A 229 -8.23 8.80 22.47
C GLY A 229 -8.04 7.53 21.62
N ARG A 230 -8.33 7.59 20.31
CA ARG A 230 -8.16 6.44 19.38
C ARG A 230 -6.91 6.62 18.51
N LYS A 231 -6.12 5.54 18.37
CA LYS A 231 -5.03 5.47 17.39
C LYS A 231 -5.60 5.65 15.97
N ALA A 232 -4.90 6.42 15.13
CA ALA A 232 -5.22 6.48 13.71
C ALA A 232 -5.19 5.07 13.09
N TRP A 233 -6.08 4.79 12.14
CA TRP A 233 -6.21 3.46 11.53
C TRP A 233 -4.88 2.97 10.95
N SER A 234 -4.12 3.86 10.34
CA SER A 234 -2.79 3.61 9.80
C SER A 234 -1.79 3.16 10.87
N CYS A 235 -1.85 3.68 12.11
CA CYS A 235 -1.06 3.17 13.23
C CYS A 235 -1.53 1.78 13.67
N VAL A 236 -2.85 1.55 13.69
CA VAL A 236 -3.45 0.24 14.03
C VAL A 236 -3.00 -0.86 13.05
N TYR A 237 -2.56 -0.51 11.85
CA TYR A 237 -2.02 -1.45 10.86
C TYR A 237 -0.50 -1.32 10.58
N CYS A 238 0.20 -0.39 11.24
CA CYS A 238 1.63 -0.13 11.01
C CYS A 238 2.52 -1.15 11.74
N ASP A 239 3.44 -1.80 11.01
CA ASP A 239 4.39 -2.78 11.56
C ASP A 239 5.24 -2.19 12.70
N TYR A 240 5.56 -0.90 12.60
CA TYR A 240 6.32 -0.13 13.57
C TYR A 240 5.52 0.44 14.74
N ASP A 241 4.23 0.13 14.88
CA ASP A 241 3.40 0.73 15.94
C ASP A 241 4.08 0.60 17.32
N ALA A 242 4.42 -0.62 17.74
CA ALA A 242 5.13 -0.88 18.99
C ALA A 242 6.42 -0.05 19.13
N VAL A 243 7.35 -0.15 18.18
CA VAL A 243 8.61 0.64 18.19
C VAL A 243 8.33 2.14 18.28
N CYS A 244 7.37 2.63 17.51
CA CYS A 244 7.02 4.04 17.46
C CYS A 244 6.46 4.56 18.77
N TRP A 245 5.73 3.72 19.54
CA TRP A 245 5.15 4.08 20.83
C TRP A 245 6.06 3.77 22.03
N ASP A 246 6.89 2.73 21.96
CA ASP A 246 7.82 2.34 23.03
C ASP A 246 8.97 3.35 23.18
N VAL A 247 9.51 3.89 22.08
CA VAL A 247 10.51 4.98 22.11
C VAL A 247 9.98 6.24 22.83
N HIS A 248 8.66 6.42 22.89
CA HIS A 248 8.04 7.54 23.61
C HIS A 248 7.81 7.23 25.10
N ALA A 249 7.75 5.96 25.49
CA ALA A 249 7.81 5.58 26.90
C ALA A 249 9.20 5.83 27.48
N GLU A 250 10.27 5.64 26.69
CA GLU A 250 11.64 5.95 27.11
C GLU A 250 11.95 7.47 27.08
N LEU A 251 11.42 8.22 26.13
CA LEU A 251 11.62 9.68 26.04
C LEU A 251 10.77 10.49 27.03
N ASN A 252 9.63 9.96 27.48
CA ASN A 252 8.78 10.58 28.51
C ASN A 252 8.85 9.85 29.86
N GLY A 253 9.76 8.90 29.99
CA GLY A 253 10.13 8.20 31.24
C GLY A 253 11.36 8.82 31.91
N LYS A 254 11.59 10.12 31.70
CA LYS A 254 12.49 10.98 32.47
C LYS A 254 11.76 12.24 32.90
#